data_AF-A0AAD4T515-F1
#
_entry.id   AF-A0AAD4T515-F1
#
_cell.length_a   1.000
_cell.length_b   1.000
_cell.length_c   1.000
_cell.angle_alpha   90.00
_cell.angle_beta   90.00
_cell.angle_gamma   90.00
#
_symmetry.space_group_name_H-M   'P 1'
#
loop_
_entity.id
_entity.type
_entity.pdbx_description
1 polymer ?
#
loop_
_entity_poly.entity_id
_entity_poly.type
_entity_poly.pdbx_seq_one_letter_code
_entity_poly.pdbx_strand_id
1 'polypeptide(L)'
;MKEIVCVTGAGGFLASWVVKYLLAEGFIVRATVRNPSNFLYCLLVELIEPALIGTRKVLKACTEAKVKRVVVVSSIAAVMLNPNWPKGKPMNELCWSENEYCKTSENWYCLSKTEAESEAWEYTKKKGHGVVTVCPALIIGPMLQSTITASSSILKGTLLTR
;
A
#
# COMPACT_ATOMS: atom_id res chain seq x y z
N MET A 1 -29.79 4.37 2.86
CA MET A 1 -28.79 5.43 3.13
C MET A 1 -27.50 5.01 2.43
N LYS A 2 -26.88 5.85 1.59
CA LYS A 2 -25.63 5.47 0.88
C LYS A 2 -24.48 5.39 1.90
N GLU A 3 -23.70 4.31 1.86
CA GLU A 3 -22.53 4.19 2.73
C GLU A 3 -21.41 5.13 2.27
N ILE A 4 -20.68 5.71 3.24
CA ILE A 4 -19.56 6.62 2.99
C ILE A 4 -18.26 5.85 3.21
N VAL A 5 -17.35 5.94 2.24
CA VAL A 5 -16.03 5.31 2.26
C VAL A 5 -14.95 6.35 2.05
N CYS A 6 -13.80 6.17 2.70
CA CYS A 6 -12.64 7.02 2.50
C CYS A 6 -11.57 6.27 1.71
N VAL A 7 -11.03 6.88 0.65
CA VAL A 7 -9.92 6.33 -0.14
C VAL A 7 -8.75 7.31 -0.06
N THR A 8 -7.64 6.87 0.53
CA THR A 8 -6.42 7.68 0.59
C THR A 8 -5.57 7.51 -0.66
N GLY A 9 -4.89 8.57 -1.10
CA GLY A 9 -4.04 8.52 -2.30
C GLY A 9 -4.83 8.22 -3.58
N ALA A 10 -6.05 8.74 -3.69
CA ALA A 10 -7.03 8.43 -4.73
C ALA A 10 -6.55 8.67 -6.18
N GLY A 11 -5.53 9.51 -6.38
CA GLY A 11 -4.91 9.74 -7.69
C GLY A 11 -3.91 8.66 -8.13
N GLY A 12 -3.64 7.64 -7.30
CA GLY A 12 -2.75 6.53 -7.66
C GLY A 12 -3.41 5.52 -8.59
N PHE A 13 -2.60 4.67 -9.24
CA PHE A 13 -3.07 3.67 -10.21
C PHE A 13 -4.17 2.77 -9.67
N LEU A 14 -3.89 1.97 -8.63
CA LEU A 14 -4.90 1.11 -8.02
C LEU A 14 -6.05 1.90 -7.40
N ALA A 15 -5.74 2.99 -6.69
CA ALA A 15 -6.73 3.77 -5.97
C ALA A 15 -7.77 4.41 -6.91
N SER A 16 -7.36 4.86 -8.10
CA SER A 16 -8.27 5.42 -9.11
C SER A 16 -9.32 4.40 -9.57
N TRP A 17 -8.92 3.14 -9.77
CA TRP A 17 -9.82 2.05 -10.08
C TRP A 17 -10.75 1.72 -8.92
N VAL A 18 -10.22 1.66 -7.69
CA VAL A 18 -11.03 1.45 -6.49
C VAL A 18 -12.10 2.54 -6.35
N VAL A 19 -11.75 3.80 -6.54
CA VAL A 19 -12.71 4.92 -6.51
C VAL A 19 -13.78 4.74 -7.60
N LYS A 20 -13.37 4.40 -8.84
CA LYS A 20 -14.31 4.16 -9.94
C LYS A 20 -15.31 3.06 -9.61
N TYR A 21 -14.86 1.92 -9.09
CA TYR A 21 -15.74 0.81 -8.72
C TYR A 21 -16.66 1.17 -7.56
N LEU A 22 -16.15 1.83 -6.51
CA LEU A 22 -16.98 2.25 -5.37
C LEU A 22 -18.08 3.24 -5.79
N LEU A 23 -17.78 4.17 -6.70
CA LEU A 23 -18.79 5.08 -7.25
C LEU A 23 -19.84 4.35 -8.08
N ALA A 24 -19.43 3.36 -8.89
CA ALA A 24 -20.34 2.55 -9.70
C ALA A 24 -21.32 1.73 -8.83
N GLU A 25 -20.85 1.24 -7.69
CA GLU A 25 -21.68 0.54 -6.68
C GLU A 25 -22.53 1.50 -5.82
N GLY A 26 -22.48 2.81 -6.09
CA GLY A 26 -23.34 3.81 -5.45
C GLY A 26 -22.87 4.31 -4.08
N PHE A 27 -21.63 4.03 -3.69
CA PHE A 27 -21.02 4.59 -2.47
C PHE A 27 -20.74 6.09 -2.61
N ILE A 28 -20.70 6.78 -1.47
CA ILE A 28 -20.16 8.14 -1.38
C ILE A 28 -18.68 8.04 -1.06
N VAL A 29 -17.81 8.47 -1.98
CA VAL A 29 -16.36 8.38 -1.81
C VAL A 29 -15.76 9.71 -1.35
N ARG A 30 -15.09 9.69 -0.20
CA ARG A 30 -14.21 10.77 0.27
C ARG A 30 -12.78 10.43 -0.12
N ALA A 31 -12.25 11.13 -1.11
CA ALA A 31 -10.92 10.88 -1.65
C ALA A 31 -9.89 11.85 -1.08
N THR A 32 -8.72 11.36 -0.65
CA THR A 32 -7.56 12.22 -0.35
C THR A 32 -6.57 12.18 -1.51
N VAL A 33 -6.11 13.36 -1.93
CA VAL A 33 -5.10 13.54 -2.98
C VAL A 33 -4.01 14.48 -2.47
N ARG A 34 -2.79 14.34 -2.98
CA ARG A 34 -1.71 15.30 -2.73
C ARG A 34 -1.79 16.44 -3.74
N ASN A 35 -1.51 17.66 -3.30
CA ASN A 35 -1.42 18.80 -4.20
C ASN A 35 -0.15 18.66 -5.07
N PRO A 36 -0.26 18.64 -6.42
CA PRO A 36 0.90 18.49 -7.32
C PRO A 36 1.92 19.62 -7.23
N SER A 37 1.59 20.78 -6.67
CA SER A 37 2.56 21.89 -6.55
C SER A 37 3.62 21.71 -5.47
N ASN A 38 3.56 20.64 -4.66
CA ASN A 38 4.51 20.37 -3.56
C ASN A 38 5.58 19.32 -3.92
N PHE A 39 6.02 19.28 -5.17
CA PHE A 39 6.81 18.19 -5.79
C PHE A 39 8.34 18.27 -5.57
N LEU A 40 8.84 18.90 -4.50
CA LEU A 40 10.28 18.89 -4.23
C LEU A 40 10.73 17.50 -3.72
N TYR A 41 11.58 16.85 -4.53
CA TYR A 41 12.32 15.60 -4.34
C TYR A 41 12.86 15.33 -2.92
N CYS A 42 12.89 14.06 -2.45
CA CYS A 42 14.13 13.42 -1.96
C CYS A 42 14.06 11.89 -1.81
N LEU A 43 14.98 11.17 -2.47
CA LEU A 43 15.13 9.71 -2.40
C LEU A 43 15.78 9.23 -1.08
N LEU A 44 15.44 8.00 -0.71
CA LEU A 44 15.95 7.16 0.39
C LEU A 44 15.35 7.39 1.79
N VAL A 45 15.18 8.64 2.26
CA VAL A 45 14.59 8.92 3.59
C VAL A 45 13.04 8.91 3.57
N GLU A 46 12.43 8.99 2.39
CA GLU A 46 10.97 9.18 2.22
C GLU A 46 10.10 7.90 2.10
N LEU A 47 10.66 6.69 2.13
CA LEU A 47 9.86 5.47 1.89
C LEU A 47 9.32 4.86 3.19
N ILE A 48 10.19 4.64 4.16
CA ILE A 48 9.85 3.88 5.37
C ILE A 48 9.07 4.76 6.35
N GLU A 49 9.65 5.90 6.73
CA GLU A 49 9.08 6.78 7.73
C GLU A 49 7.71 7.34 7.29
N PRO A 50 7.53 7.88 6.07
CA PRO A 50 6.22 8.29 5.60
C PRO A 50 5.20 7.16 5.49
N ALA A 51 5.61 5.93 5.13
CA ALA A 51 4.71 4.78 5.08
C ALA A 51 4.24 4.37 6.48
N LEU A 52 5.15 4.29 7.45
CA LEU A 52 4.85 3.96 8.85
C LEU A 52 4.02 5.05 9.52
N ILE A 53 4.51 6.28 9.51
CA ILE A 53 3.84 7.42 10.14
C ILE A 53 2.50 7.68 9.47
N GLY A 54 2.43 7.59 8.14
CA GLY A 54 1.19 7.73 7.38
C GLY A 54 0.15 6.68 7.80
N THR A 55 0.56 5.41 7.86
CA THR A 55 -0.31 4.30 8.28
C THR A 55 -0.82 4.52 9.71
N ARG A 56 0.07 4.83 10.66
CA ARG A 56 -0.31 5.12 12.05
C ARG A 56 -1.29 6.29 12.16
N LYS A 57 -1.04 7.39 11.44
CA LYS A 57 -1.91 8.58 11.45
C LYS A 57 -3.30 8.26 10.90
N VAL A 58 -3.39 7.52 9.80
CA VAL A 58 -4.67 7.10 9.21
C VAL A 58 -5.42 6.18 10.17
N LEU A 59 -4.77 5.17 10.76
CA LEU A 59 -5.41 4.26 11.72
C LEU A 59 -5.91 4.98 12.97
N LYS A 60 -5.15 5.96 13.47
CA LYS A 60 -5.59 6.84 14.55
C LYS A 60 -6.85 7.61 14.18
N ALA A 61 -6.85 8.26 13.01
CA ALA A 61 -8.02 8.99 12.52
C ALA A 61 -9.23 8.06 12.31
N CYS A 62 -9.03 6.84 11.81
CA CYS A 62 -10.07 5.83 11.65
C CYS A 62 -10.70 5.42 12.99
N THR A 63 -9.87 5.26 14.03
CA THR A 63 -10.33 4.93 15.38
C THR A 63 -11.14 6.08 15.97
N GLU A 64 -10.65 7.32 15.86
CA GLU A 64 -11.35 8.52 16.32
C GLU A 64 -12.69 8.72 15.59
N ALA A 65 -12.71 8.47 14.28
CA ALA A 65 -13.92 8.51 13.45
C ALA A 65 -14.84 7.29 13.63
N LYS A 66 -14.46 6.29 14.43
CA LYS A 66 -15.21 5.05 14.69
C LYS A 66 -15.65 4.34 13.39
N VAL A 67 -14.76 4.27 12.40
CA VAL A 67 -15.07 3.57 11.14
C VAL A 67 -15.29 2.07 11.40
N LYS A 68 -16.10 1.40 10.58
CA LYS A 68 -16.43 -0.01 10.78
C LYS A 68 -15.26 -0.96 10.48
N ARG A 69 -14.46 -0.62 9.47
CA ARG A 69 -13.36 -1.44 8.96
C ARG A 69 -12.35 -0.55 8.23
N VAL A 70 -11.08 -0.91 8.32
CA VAL A 70 -10.01 -0.33 7.51
C VAL A 70 -9.40 -1.41 6.63
N VAL A 71 -9.20 -1.09 5.35
CA VAL A 71 -8.49 -1.95 4.40
C VAL A 71 -7.14 -1.31 4.10
N VAL A 72 -6.06 -2.01 4.42
CA VAL A 72 -4.68 -1.56 4.17
C VAL A 72 -4.15 -2.26 2.93
N VAL A 73 -3.72 -1.47 1.93
CA VAL A 73 -3.08 -2.00 0.73
C VAL A 73 -1.59 -2.18 0.98
N SER A 74 -1.21 -3.40 1.34
CA SER A 74 0.17 -3.83 1.47
C SER A 74 0.74 -4.22 0.09
N SER A 75 1.56 -5.26 0.02
CA SER A 75 2.15 -5.79 -1.20
C SER A 75 2.72 -7.18 -0.94
N ILE A 76 2.88 -7.98 -2.01
CA ILE A 76 3.72 -9.19 -1.98
C ILE A 76 5.14 -8.90 -1.45
N ALA A 77 5.61 -7.66 -1.56
CA ALA A 77 6.88 -7.21 -0.99
C ALA A 77 6.97 -7.35 0.55
N ALA A 78 5.85 -7.40 1.26
CA ALA A 78 5.79 -7.70 2.69
C ALA A 78 5.82 -9.21 3.01
N VAL A 79 5.75 -10.06 1.99
CA VAL A 79 5.59 -11.52 2.11
C VAL A 79 6.82 -12.26 1.58
N MET A 80 7.37 -11.83 0.45
CA MET A 80 8.27 -12.67 -0.37
C MET A 80 9.75 -12.62 -0.03
N LEU A 81 10.21 -11.60 0.70
CA LEU A 81 11.65 -11.34 0.84
C LEU A 81 12.22 -11.99 2.10
N ASN A 82 12.44 -13.31 2.01
CA ASN A 82 13.02 -14.11 3.09
C ASN A 82 14.12 -15.04 2.53
N PRO A 83 15.41 -14.81 2.86
CA PRO A 83 16.52 -15.56 2.29
C PRO A 83 16.57 -17.02 2.75
N ASN A 84 15.94 -17.31 3.88
CA ASN A 84 15.89 -18.64 4.48
C ASN A 84 14.66 -19.43 4.04
N TRP A 85 13.86 -18.92 3.08
CA TRP A 85 12.65 -19.61 2.63
C TRP A 85 12.98 -20.91 1.88
N PRO A 86 12.39 -22.06 2.25
CA PRO A 86 12.68 -23.32 1.59
C PRO A 86 12.32 -23.31 0.11
N LYS A 87 13.24 -23.76 -0.75
CA LYS A 87 12.98 -23.90 -2.18
C LYS A 87 11.79 -24.82 -2.44
N GLY A 88 10.90 -24.41 -3.34
CA GLY A 88 9.71 -25.18 -3.71
C GLY A 88 8.57 -25.15 -2.69
N LYS A 89 8.73 -24.47 -1.54
CA LYS A 89 7.63 -24.28 -0.58
C LYS A 89 6.75 -23.10 -1.01
N PRO A 90 5.44 -23.30 -1.26
CA PRO A 90 4.53 -22.21 -1.55
C PRO A 90 4.46 -21.21 -0.39
N MET A 91 4.40 -19.93 -0.73
CA MET A 91 4.12 -18.85 0.22
C MET A 91 2.60 -18.64 0.34
N ASN A 92 2.17 -18.18 1.50
CA ASN A 92 0.79 -17.86 1.83
C ASN A 92 0.73 -16.63 2.76
N GLU A 93 -0.45 -16.28 3.25
CA GLU A 93 -0.73 -15.10 4.08
C GLU A 93 -0.08 -15.15 5.48
N LEU A 94 0.51 -16.28 5.88
CA LEU A 94 1.27 -16.42 7.12
C LEU A 94 2.75 -16.06 6.95
N CYS A 95 3.19 -15.83 5.71
CA CYS A 95 4.59 -15.55 5.38
C CYS A 95 4.88 -14.05 5.48
N TRP A 96 6.10 -13.72 5.92
CA TRP A 96 6.57 -12.34 6.07
C TRP A 96 7.98 -12.19 5.51
N SER A 97 8.23 -11.04 4.89
CA SER A 97 9.56 -10.57 4.54
C SER A 97 10.38 -10.28 5.79
N GLU A 98 11.70 -10.50 5.71
CA GLU A 98 12.61 -10.32 6.84
C GLU A 98 13.22 -8.92 6.81
N ASN A 99 12.96 -8.11 7.84
CA ASN A 99 13.37 -6.70 7.87
C ASN A 99 14.89 -6.51 7.73
N GLU A 100 15.69 -7.28 8.47
CA GLU A 100 17.16 -7.16 8.40
C GLU A 100 17.69 -7.55 7.02
N TYR A 101 17.11 -8.56 6.38
CA TYR A 101 17.44 -8.89 5.01
C TYR A 101 17.02 -7.79 4.03
N CYS A 102 15.82 -7.21 4.20
CA CYS A 102 15.40 -6.05 3.39
C CYS A 102 16.38 -4.87 3.50
N LYS A 103 16.89 -4.58 4.71
CA LYS A 103 17.87 -3.51 4.97
C LYS A 103 19.21 -3.80 4.31
N THR A 104 19.78 -4.97 4.59
CA THR A 104 21.12 -5.37 4.11
C THR A 104 21.20 -5.57 2.61
N SER A 105 20.09 -5.93 1.96
CA SER A 105 19.98 -6.03 0.49
C SER A 105 19.48 -4.75 -0.19
N GLU A 106 19.36 -3.64 0.56
CA GLU A 106 18.88 -2.35 0.08
C GLU A 106 17.47 -2.39 -0.58
N ASN A 107 16.66 -3.38 -0.21
CA ASN A 107 15.28 -3.54 -0.65
C ASN A 107 14.32 -2.65 0.16
N TRP A 108 14.53 -1.33 0.08
CA TRP A 108 13.83 -0.32 0.88
C TRP A 108 12.31 -0.31 0.68
N TYR A 109 11.84 -0.62 -0.53
CA TYR A 109 10.40 -0.76 -0.79
C TYR A 109 9.80 -1.93 0.00
N CYS A 110 10.45 -3.10 -0.05
CA CYS A 110 10.03 -4.28 0.70
C CYS A 110 10.03 -3.99 2.20
N LEU A 111 11.08 -3.35 2.71
CA LEU A 111 11.14 -2.92 4.11
C LEU A 111 9.98 -2.00 4.48
N SER A 112 9.76 -0.93 3.70
CA SER A 112 8.68 0.04 3.99
C SER A 112 7.30 -0.62 4.02
N LYS A 113 7.03 -1.57 3.11
CA LYS A 113 5.76 -2.30 3.06
C LYS A 113 5.60 -3.28 4.22
N THR A 114 6.67 -3.99 4.56
CA THR A 114 6.69 -4.94 5.69
C THR A 114 6.44 -4.22 7.02
N GLU A 115 7.15 -3.11 7.25
CA GLU A 115 7.02 -2.34 8.48
C GLU A 115 5.66 -1.63 8.58
N ALA A 116 5.15 -1.05 7.49
CA ALA A 116 3.82 -0.44 7.48
C ALA A 116 2.70 -1.44 7.75
N GLU A 117 2.78 -2.66 7.20
CA GLU A 117 1.79 -3.70 7.46
C GLU A 117 1.87 -4.22 8.89
N SER A 118 3.08 -4.48 9.39
CA SER A 118 3.31 -4.90 10.78
C SER A 118 2.76 -3.87 11.77
N GLU A 119 3.01 -2.58 11.53
CA GLU A 119 2.46 -1.50 12.35
C GLU A 119 0.92 -1.48 12.34
N ALA A 120 0.28 -1.74 11.19
CA ALA A 120 -1.17 -1.79 11.11
C ALA A 120 -1.76 -2.92 11.97
N TRP A 121 -1.12 -4.10 11.97
CA TRP A 121 -1.51 -5.21 12.82
C TRP A 121 -1.27 -4.93 14.30
N GLU A 122 -0.11 -4.37 14.66
CA GLU A 122 0.22 -4.01 16.04
C GLU A 122 -0.72 -2.94 16.62
N TYR A 123 -1.06 -1.92 15.82
CA TYR A 123 -2.05 -0.92 16.19
C TYR A 123 -3.41 -1.58 16.49
N THR A 124 -3.84 -2.50 15.63
CA THR A 124 -5.10 -3.22 15.75
C THR A 124 -5.18 -4.09 16.99
N LYS A 125 -4.12 -4.85 17.29
CA LYS A 125 -4.03 -5.66 18.52
C LYS A 125 -4.20 -4.80 19.78
N LYS A 126 -3.65 -3.58 19.77
CA LYS A 126 -3.71 -2.66 20.91
C LYS A 126 -5.04 -1.90 21.06
N LYS A 127 -5.75 -1.64 19.96
CA LYS A 127 -6.95 -0.76 19.95
C LYS A 127 -8.26 -1.48 19.59
N GLY A 128 -8.21 -2.72 19.11
CA GLY A 128 -9.38 -3.54 18.79
C GLY A 128 -10.15 -3.09 17.54
N HIS A 129 -9.52 -2.34 16.63
CA HIS A 129 -10.18 -1.81 15.43
C HIS A 129 -10.06 -2.79 14.25
N GLY A 130 -11.16 -3.10 13.55
CA GLY A 130 -11.12 -4.09 12.46
C GLY A 130 -10.25 -3.65 11.27
N VAL A 131 -9.10 -4.29 11.10
CA VAL A 131 -8.19 -4.10 9.95
C VAL A 131 -8.14 -5.36 9.10
N VAL A 132 -8.10 -5.17 7.78
CA VAL A 132 -7.80 -6.20 6.78
C VAL A 132 -6.66 -5.71 5.91
N THR A 133 -5.69 -6.58 5.62
CA THR A 133 -4.60 -6.28 4.69
C THR A 133 -4.84 -7.00 3.36
N VAL A 134 -4.44 -6.37 2.26
CA VAL A 134 -4.43 -6.99 0.92
C VAL A 134 -3.02 -6.85 0.37
N CYS A 135 -2.44 -7.97 -0.09
CA CYS A 135 -1.05 -8.05 -0.55
C CYS A 135 -0.98 -8.28 -2.06
N PRO A 136 -1.22 -7.25 -2.90
CA PRO A 136 -1.11 -7.41 -4.35
C PRO A 136 0.33 -7.67 -4.79
N ALA A 137 0.47 -8.46 -5.85
CA ALA A 137 1.71 -8.59 -6.61
C ALA A 137 1.89 -7.42 -7.59
N LEU A 138 2.61 -7.62 -8.69
CA LEU A 138 2.69 -6.62 -9.75
C LEU A 138 1.30 -6.38 -10.36
N ILE A 139 0.79 -5.16 -10.21
CA ILE A 139 -0.49 -4.74 -10.78
C ILE A 139 -0.25 -4.17 -12.18
N ILE A 140 -0.85 -4.81 -13.17
CA ILE A 140 -0.83 -4.39 -14.59
C ILE A 140 -2.26 -4.09 -15.06
N GLY A 141 -2.40 -3.21 -16.05
CA GLY A 141 -3.69 -2.87 -16.62
C GLY A 141 -3.80 -1.43 -17.14
N PRO A 142 -4.97 -1.05 -17.67
CA PRO A 142 -5.21 0.29 -18.20
C PRO A 142 -5.08 1.36 -17.11
N MET A 143 -4.37 2.45 -17.43
CA MET A 143 -4.18 3.58 -16.53
C MET A 143 -5.34 4.58 -16.68
N LEU A 144 -5.97 4.94 -15.56
CA LEU A 144 -6.97 6.02 -15.53
C LEU A 144 -6.31 7.38 -15.23
N GLN A 145 -5.16 7.37 -14.58
CA GLN A 145 -4.36 8.55 -14.28
C GLN A 145 -3.41 8.90 -15.42
N SER A 146 -3.10 10.19 -15.57
CA SER A 146 -2.16 10.71 -16.58
C SER A 146 -0.68 10.52 -16.22
N THR A 147 -0.37 10.04 -15.02
CA THR A 147 1.00 9.91 -14.50
C THR A 147 1.48 8.47 -14.44
N ILE A 148 2.74 8.25 -14.81
CA ILE A 148 3.40 6.94 -14.71
C ILE A 148 3.62 6.60 -13.24
N THR A 149 3.09 5.45 -12.80
CA THR A 149 3.33 4.90 -11.46
C THR A 149 4.49 3.90 -11.47
N ALA A 150 5.01 3.51 -10.29
CA ALA A 150 6.13 2.59 -10.16
C ALA A 150 5.97 1.28 -10.98
N SER A 151 4.78 0.67 -10.97
CA SER A 151 4.47 -0.52 -11.78
C SER A 151 4.52 -0.24 -13.29
N SER A 152 3.96 0.90 -13.73
CA SER A 152 3.99 1.35 -15.12
C SER A 152 5.40 1.66 -15.61
N SER A 153 6.28 2.16 -14.73
CA SER A 153 7.70 2.41 -15.04
C SER A 153 8.44 1.11 -15.34
N ILE A 154 8.17 0.03 -14.59
CA ILE A 154 8.74 -1.30 -14.85
C ILE A 154 8.34 -1.78 -16.25
N LEU A 155 7.04 -1.70 -16.58
CA LEU A 155 6.54 -2.08 -17.91
C LEU A 155 7.18 -1.25 -19.03
N LYS A 156 7.33 0.07 -18.84
CA LYS A 156 7.98 0.95 -19.80
C LYS A 156 9.43 0.51 -20.06
N GLY A 157 10.17 0.15 -19.01
CA GLY A 157 11.54 -0.35 -19.11
C GLY A 157 11.66 -1.70 -19.82
N THR A 158 10.69 -2.61 -19.63
CA THR A 158 10.71 -3.95 -20.25
C THR A 158 10.20 -3.98 -21.69
N LEU A 159 9.23 -3.13 -22.03
CA LEU A 159 8.58 -3.13 -23.35
C LEU A 159 9.27 -2.22 -24.38
N LEU A 160 10.00 -1.18 -23.95
CA LEU A 160 10.67 -0.22 -24.82
C LEU A 160 12.19 -0.45 -24.99
N THR A 161 12.75 -1.52 -24.41
CA THR A 161 14.16 -1.91 -24.57
C THR A 161 14.37 -2.93 -25.69
N ARG A 162 13.44 -3.01 -26.64
CA ARG A 162 13.59 -3.73 -27.91
C ARG A 162 13.57 -2.76 -29.07
#